data_AF-A0A2J0LEE0-F1
#
_entry.id   AF-A0A2J0LEE0-F1
#
_cell.length_a   1.000
_cell.length_b   1.000
_cell.length_c   1.000
_cell.angle_alpha   90.00
_cell.angle_beta   90.00
_cell.angle_gamma   90.00
#
_symmetry.space_group_name_H-M   'P 1'
#
loop_
_entity.id
_entity.type
_entity.pdbx_description
1 polymer ?
#
loop_
_entity_poly.entity_id
_entity_poly.type
_entity_poly.pdbx_seq_one_letter_code
_entity_poly.pdbx_strand_id
1 'polypeptide(L)' 'EVDGHNIKSLTKCFNAVPFKKGRPSVVISHTIKGKGVSFMQDRLEWHYKSPNSDQLALAMKELGIK' A
#
# COMPACT_ATOMS: atom_id res chain seq x y z
N GLU A 1 10.82 -0.05 11.24
CA GLU A 1 10.27 -0.15 9.87
C GLU A 1 9.35 -1.38 9.82
N VAL A 2 8.41 -1.43 8.89
CA VAL A 2 7.37 -2.47 8.84
C VAL A 2 6.93 -2.72 7.40
N ASP A 3 6.51 -3.95 7.10
CA ASP A 3 5.80 -4.26 5.84
C ASP A 3 4.43 -3.56 5.83
N GLY A 4 4.25 -2.62 4.91
CA GLY A 4 3.05 -1.81 4.75
C GLY A 4 1.86 -2.56 4.16
N HIS A 5 2.05 -3.78 3.67
CA HIS A 5 0.97 -4.65 3.20
C HIS A 5 0.59 -5.74 4.20
N ASN A 6 1.20 -5.74 5.39
CA ASN A 6 0.91 -6.69 6.45
C ASN A 6 0.13 -6.00 7.58
N ILE A 7 -1.19 -6.17 7.56
CA ILE A 7 -2.11 -5.58 8.54
C ILE A 7 -1.72 -5.95 9.97
N LYS A 8 -1.36 -7.21 10.22
CA LYS A 8 -1.00 -7.67 11.57
C LYS A 8 0.26 -6.97 12.08
N SER A 9 1.27 -6.82 11.23
CA SER A 9 2.51 -6.11 11.56
C SER A 9 2.26 -4.61 11.80
N LEU A 10 1.41 -3.98 10.99
CA LEU A 10 1.01 -2.58 11.16
C LEU A 10 0.25 -2.38 12.47
N THR A 11 -0.77 -3.19 12.76
CA THR A 11 -1.52 -3.12 14.03
C THR A 11 -0.60 -3.27 15.24
N LYS A 12 0.33 -4.23 15.20
CA LYS A 12 1.32 -4.40 16.27
C LYS A 12 2.21 -3.15 16.44
N CYS A 13 2.64 -2.55 15.33
CA CYS A 13 3.47 -1.35 15.34
C CYS A 13 2.71 -0.14 15.91
N PHE A 14 1.46 0.08 15.47
CA PHE A 14 0.63 1.18 15.96
C PHE A 14 0.21 1.01 17.42
N ASN A 15 0.02 -0.21 17.91
CA ASN A 15 -0.25 -0.43 19.33
C ASN A 15 0.98 -0.19 20.24
N ALA A 16 2.17 -0.02 19.65
CA ALA A 16 3.40 0.24 20.38
C ALA A 16 3.79 1.74 20.44
N VAL A 17 3.02 2.66 19.84
CA VAL A 17 3.27 4.10 19.98
C VAL A 17 2.74 4.66 21.31
N PRO A 18 3.43 5.66 21.91
CA PRO A 18 4.68 6.27 21.44
C PRO A 18 5.88 5.34 21.64
N PHE A 19 6.76 5.22 20.64
CA PHE A 19 7.94 4.36 20.72
C PHE A 19 8.97 4.83 21.75
N LYS A 20 8.94 6.14 22.06
CA LYS A 20 9.78 6.76 23.07
C LYS A 20 9.03 7.95 23.69
N LYS A 21 8.89 7.94 25.01
CA LYS A 21 8.22 9.02 25.77
C LYS A 21 8.89 10.37 25.47
N GLY A 22 8.06 11.40 25.22
CA GLY A 22 8.52 12.76 24.97
C GLY A 22 9.14 13.00 23.59
N ARG A 23 8.99 12.07 22.62
CA ARG A 23 9.48 12.24 21.24
C ARG A 23 8.40 11.85 20.23
N PRO A 24 8.38 12.49 19.04
CA PRO A 24 7.51 12.03 17.96
C PRO A 24 7.90 10.62 17.52
N SER A 25 6.90 9.86 17.07
CA SER A 25 7.09 8.51 16.52
C SER A 25 6.96 8.56 15.01
N VAL A 26 7.85 7.86 14.31
CA VAL A 26 7.80 7.68 12.85
C VAL A 26 7.77 6.19 12.54
N VAL A 27 6.94 5.80 11.57
CA VAL A 27 6.88 4.44 11.05
C VAL A 27 7.28 4.49 9.59
N ILE A 28 8.41 3.86 9.25
CA ILE A 28 8.80 3.62 7.86
C ILE A 28 8.05 2.38 7.38
N SER A 29 7.11 2.57 6.46
CA SER A 29 6.24 1.54 5.92
C SER A 29 6.69 1.15 4.51
N HIS A 30 7.21 -0.06 4.35
CA HIS A 30 7.65 -0.56 3.05
C HIS A 30 6.42 -0.96 2.24
N THR A 31 6.19 -0.28 1.12
CA THR A 31 5.03 -0.51 0.25
C THR A 31 5.45 -0.73 -1.19
N ILE A 32 4.50 -1.15 -2.01
CA ILE A 32 4.62 -1.31 -3.46
C ILE A 32 3.53 -0.41 -4.00
N LYS A 33 3.91 0.64 -4.73
CA LYS A 33 2.94 1.53 -5.36
C LYS A 33 2.12 0.73 -6.38
N GLY A 34 0.80 0.86 -6.35
CA GLY A 34 -0.09 0.06 -7.20
C GLY A 34 -0.25 -1.40 -6.78
N LYS A 35 0.11 -1.77 -5.54
CA LYS A 35 -0.05 -3.14 -4.99
C LYS A 35 -1.44 -3.72 -5.32
N GLY A 36 -1.47 -4.95 -5.83
CA GLY A 36 -2.70 -5.68 -6.12
C GLY A 36 -3.19 -5.58 -7.56
N VAL A 37 -2.63 -4.66 -8.36
CA VAL A 37 -2.92 -4.56 -9.79
C VAL A 37 -1.61 -4.72 -10.58
N SER A 38 -1.47 -5.85 -11.29
CA SER A 38 -0.21 -6.35 -11.85
C SER A 38 0.51 -5.32 -12.72
N PHE A 39 -0.22 -4.63 -13.60
CA PHE A 39 0.33 -3.64 -14.52
C PHE A 39 0.60 -2.27 -13.87
N MET A 40 0.14 -2.05 -12.63
CA MET A 40 0.38 -0.82 -11.86
C MET A 40 1.52 -0.94 -10.84
N GLN A 41 1.92 -2.16 -10.47
CA GLN A 41 2.90 -2.37 -9.42
C GLN A 41 4.29 -1.83 -9.78
N ASP A 42 4.78 -0.90 -8.97
CA ASP A 42 6.13 -0.31 -9.09
C ASP A 42 6.39 0.33 -10.47
N ARG A 43 5.39 1.07 -10.96
CA ARG A 43 5.39 1.73 -12.25
C ARG A 43 5.11 3.23 -12.10
N LEU A 44 6.01 4.07 -12.61
CA LEU A 44 5.95 5.52 -12.44
C LEU A 44 4.74 6.15 -13.13
N GLU A 45 4.36 5.64 -14.31
CA GLU A 45 3.26 6.17 -15.11
C GLU A 45 1.93 6.17 -14.35
N TRP A 46 1.73 5.21 -13.45
CA TRP A 46 0.53 5.09 -12.60
C TRP A 46 0.53 6.06 -11.41
N HIS A 47 1.51 6.97 -11.34
CA HIS A 47 1.41 8.13 -10.46
C HIS A 47 0.39 9.15 -10.97
N TYR A 48 0.28 9.32 -12.28
CA TYR A 48 -0.45 10.42 -12.91
C TYR A 48 -1.42 9.94 -14.01
N LYS A 49 -1.29 8.71 -14.48
CA LYS A 49 -2.16 8.13 -15.51
C LYS A 49 -3.40 7.50 -14.89
N SER A 50 -4.55 7.75 -15.52
CA SER A 50 -5.80 7.04 -15.24
C SER A 50 -5.93 5.77 -16.10
N PRO A 51 -6.50 4.67 -15.57
CA PRO A 51 -6.75 3.47 -16.37
C PRO A 51 -7.85 3.75 -17.41
N ASN A 52 -7.74 3.14 -18.59
CA ASN A 52 -8.84 3.07 -19.54
C ASN A 52 -9.84 1.98 -19.14
N SER A 53 -10.92 1.82 -19.91
CA SER A 53 -11.99 0.85 -19.60
C SER A 53 -11.49 -0.60 -19.48
N ASP A 54 -10.60 -1.04 -20.36
CA ASP A 54 -10.07 -2.41 -20.34
C ASP A 54 -9.15 -2.64 -19.14
N GLN A 55 -8.30 -1.65 -18.83
CA GLN A 55 -7.40 -1.67 -17.68
C GLN A 55 -8.18 -1.64 -16.36
N LEU A 56 -9.27 -0.89 -16.29
CA LEU A 56 -10.16 -0.89 -15.13
C LEU A 56 -10.80 -2.27 -14.94
N ALA A 57 -11.35 -2.86 -16.01
CA ALA A 57 -11.94 -4.20 -15.93
C ALA A 57 -10.92 -5.25 -15.47
N LEU A 58 -9.68 -5.18 -15.97
CA LEU A 58 -8.60 -6.06 -15.53
C LEU A 58 -8.24 -5.85 -14.06
N ALA A 59 -8.08 -4.59 -13.62
CA ALA A 59 -7.76 -4.28 -12.23
C ALA A 59 -8.83 -4.78 -11.27
N MET A 60 -10.12 -4.60 -11.59
CA MET A 60 -11.24 -5.11 -10.79
C MET A 60 -11.19 -6.63 -10.67
N LYS A 61 -10.93 -7.33 -11.78
CA LYS A 61 -10.76 -8.78 -11.79
C LYS A 61 -9.59 -9.23 -10.92
N GLU A 62 -8.44 -8.56 -11.00
CA GLU A 62 -7.25 -8.88 -10.19
C GLU A 62 -7.47 -8.65 -8.68
N LEU A 63 -8.27 -7.63 -8.34
CA LEU A 63 -8.68 -7.34 -6.96
C LEU A 63 -9.79 -8.27 -6.45
N GLY A 64 -10.33 -9.14 -7.30
CA GLY A 64 -11.43 -10.05 -6.94
C GLY A 64 -12.78 -9.34 -6.73
N ILE A 65 -12.93 -8.12 -7.25
CA ILE A 65 -14.17 -7.35 -7.18
C ILE A 65 -14.97 -7.64 -8.46
N LYS A 66 -16.15 -8.24 -8.29
CA LYS A 66 -17.14 -8.41 -9.37
C LYS A 66 -18.14 -7.28 -9.35
#